data_AF-A0A077UN68-F1
#
_entry.id   AF-A0A077UN68-F1
#
_cell.length_a   1.000
_cell.length_b   1.000
_cell.length_c   1.000
_cell.angle_alpha   90.00
_cell.angle_beta   90.00
_cell.angle_gamma   90.00
#
_symmetry.space_group_name_H-M   'P 1'
#
loop_
_entity.id
_entity.type
_entity.pdbx_description
1 polymer ?
#
loop_
_entity_poly.entity_id
_entity_poly.type
_entity_poly.pdbx_seq_one_letter_code
_entity_poly.pdbx_strand_id
1 'polypeptide(L)'
;MNYVDRYIEQFLREVVRNNIKHYLLMLDEKIKNLDDYMHYLKAKKEQLSKMIDSLMLTLENKYVDITETFHIQCAREINNQEIENIKAELNKVEAYYAQIEMQIQQASTEKLTTEKTSYLINYMNAVA
;
A
#
# COMPACT_ATOMS: atom_id res chain seq x y z
N MET A 1 -49.43 -2.40 -26.10
CA MET A 1 -48.01 -2.77 -26.24
C MET A 1 -47.88 -3.75 -27.39
N ASN A 2 -47.13 -3.37 -28.42
CA ASN A 2 -46.84 -4.22 -29.57
C ASN A 2 -45.82 -5.31 -29.14
N TYR A 3 -45.83 -6.46 -29.81
CA TYR A 3 -44.86 -7.55 -29.60
C TYR A 3 -43.41 -7.05 -29.67
N VAL A 4 -43.15 -6.09 -30.57
CA VAL A 4 -41.87 -5.42 -30.73
C VAL A 4 -41.45 -4.68 -29.46
N ASP A 5 -42.38 -3.98 -28.79
CA ASP A 5 -42.08 -3.22 -27.57
C ASP A 5 -41.64 -4.16 -26.43
N ARG A 6 -42.34 -5.29 -26.28
CA ARG A 6 -41.99 -6.31 -25.27
C ARG A 6 -40.64 -6.97 -25.55
N TYR A 7 -40.36 -7.24 -26.83
CA TYR A 7 -39.08 -7.79 -27.24
C TYR A 7 -37.92 -6.82 -26.93
N ILE A 8 -38.09 -5.55 -27.27
CA ILE A 8 -37.10 -4.50 -26.98
C ILE A 8 -36.89 -4.36 -25.47
N GLU A 9 -37.98 -4.32 -24.68
CA GLU A 9 -37.89 -4.22 -23.22
C GLU A 9 -37.12 -5.41 -22.61
N GLN A 10 -37.43 -6.63 -23.05
CA GLN A 10 -36.77 -7.84 -22.57
C GLN A 10 -35.28 -7.87 -22.98
N PHE A 11 -34.98 -7.49 -24.22
CA PHE A 11 -33.61 -7.40 -24.71
C PHE A 11 -32.80 -6.38 -23.90
N LEU A 12 -33.33 -5.18 -23.70
CA LEU A 12 -32.67 -4.13 -22.90
C LEU A 12 -32.44 -4.58 -21.46
N ARG A 13 -33.43 -5.24 -20.85
CA ARG A 13 -33.30 -5.77 -19.49
C ARG A 13 -32.16 -6.78 -19.37
N GLU A 14 -32.04 -7.70 -20.31
CA GLU A 14 -30.95 -8.69 -20.34
C GLU A 14 -29.58 -8.04 -20.59
N VAL A 15 -29.50 -7.07 -21.52
CA VAL A 15 -28.26 -6.31 -21.77
C VAL A 15 -27.80 -5.57 -20.52
N VAL A 16 -28.70 -4.83 -19.86
CA VAL A 16 -28.40 -4.08 -18.63
C VAL A 16 -27.95 -5.02 -17.52
N ARG A 17 -28.66 -6.13 -17.31
CA ARG A 17 -28.32 -7.14 -16.30
C ARG A 17 -26.93 -7.72 -16.53
N ASN A 18 -26.59 -8.05 -17.77
CA ASN A 18 -25.28 -8.62 -18.10
C ASN A 18 -24.15 -7.60 -17.92
N ASN A 19 -24.39 -6.34 -18.30
CA ASN A 19 -23.43 -5.26 -18.08
C ASN A 19 -23.17 -5.01 -16.60
N ILE A 20 -24.22 -5.00 -15.76
CA ILE A 20 -24.08 -4.88 -14.29
C ILE A 20 -23.25 -6.01 -13.73
N LYS A 21 -23.55 -7.27 -14.10
CA LYS A 21 -22.78 -8.44 -13.65
C LYS A 21 -21.30 -8.33 -14.05
N HIS A 22 -21.03 -7.96 -15.29
CA HIS A 22 -19.66 -7.81 -15.77
C HIS A 22 -18.91 -6.72 -15.00
N TYR A 23 -19.56 -5.59 -14.75
CA TYR A 23 -18.96 -4.49 -14.02
C TYR A 23 -18.69 -4.85 -12.55
N LEU A 24 -19.60 -5.58 -11.89
CA LEU A 24 -19.37 -6.09 -10.54
C LEU A 24 -18.17 -7.02 -10.47
N LEU A 25 -18.01 -7.94 -11.43
CA LEU A 25 -16.84 -8.81 -11.51
C LEU A 25 -15.53 -8.01 -11.64
N MET A 26 -15.52 -6.94 -12.44
CA MET A 26 -14.37 -6.05 -12.57
C MET A 26 -14.05 -5.30 -11.27
N LEU A 27 -15.07 -4.88 -10.51
CA LEU A 27 -14.87 -4.27 -9.20
C LEU A 27 -14.32 -5.26 -8.18
N ASP A 28 -14.82 -6.50 -8.17
CA ASP A 28 -14.34 -7.56 -7.28
C ASP A 28 -12.87 -7.92 -7.58
N GLU A 29 -12.51 -8.04 -8.86
CA GLU A 29 -11.12 -8.25 -9.28
C GLU A 29 -10.23 -7.08 -8.86
N LYS A 30 -10.72 -5.84 -9.00
CA LYS A 30 -9.99 -4.65 -8.54
C LYS A 30 -9.78 -4.66 -7.02
N ILE A 31 -10.79 -5.01 -6.23
CA ILE A 31 -10.68 -5.13 -4.76
C ILE A 31 -9.63 -6.17 -4.40
N LYS A 32 -9.66 -7.34 -5.04
CA LYS A 32 -8.69 -8.40 -4.81
C LYS A 32 -7.26 -7.94 -5.13
N ASN A 33 -7.06 -7.29 -6.27
CA ASN A 33 -5.75 -6.78 -6.67
C ASN A 33 -5.22 -5.73 -5.68
N LEU A 34 -6.10 -4.88 -5.14
CA LEU A 34 -5.74 -3.92 -4.08
C LEU A 34 -5.34 -4.63 -2.78
N ASP A 35 -6.04 -5.70 -2.39
CA ASP A 35 -5.66 -6.50 -1.22
C ASP A 35 -4.30 -7.18 -1.38
N ASP A 36 -4.06 -7.82 -2.52
CA ASP A 36 -2.79 -8.47 -2.83
C ASP A 36 -1.64 -7.45 -2.82
N TYR A 37 -1.88 -6.27 -3.41
CA TYR A 37 -0.91 -5.17 -3.41
C TYR A 37 -0.64 -4.64 -2.00
N MET A 38 -1.68 -4.40 -1.20
CA MET A 38 -1.53 -3.98 0.20
C MET A 38 -0.78 -5.02 1.04
N HIS A 39 -1.00 -6.32 0.79
CA HIS A 39 -0.28 -7.38 1.47
C HIS A 39 1.22 -7.36 1.14
N TYR A 40 1.54 -7.22 -0.16
CA TYR A 40 2.92 -7.05 -0.62
C TYR A 40 3.59 -5.82 0.04
N LEU A 41 2.91 -4.67 0.04
CA LEU A 41 3.46 -3.45 0.65
C LEU A 41 3.71 -3.61 2.16
N LYS A 42 2.82 -4.28 2.88
CA LYS A 42 3.00 -4.57 4.32
C LYS A 42 4.21 -5.49 4.56
N ALA A 43 4.37 -6.54 3.77
CA ALA A 43 5.54 -7.42 3.88
C ALA A 43 6.84 -6.65 3.60
N LYS A 44 6.83 -5.77 2.59
CA LYS A 44 7.99 -4.93 2.27
C LYS A 44 8.29 -3.91 3.38
N LYS A 45 7.27 -3.30 3.96
CA LYS A 45 7.38 -2.41 5.12
C LYS A 45 8.07 -3.10 6.30
N GLU A 46 7.68 -4.34 6.58
CA GLU A 46 8.30 -5.14 7.65
C GLU A 46 9.79 -5.42 7.38
N GLN A 47 10.15 -5.73 6.13
CA GLN A 47 11.55 -5.91 5.73
C GLN A 47 12.37 -4.62 5.92
N LEU A 48 11.82 -3.48 5.52
CA LEU A 48 12.48 -2.18 5.73
C LEU A 48 12.64 -1.86 7.22
N SER A 49 11.65 -2.16 8.05
CA SER A 49 11.76 -1.98 9.51
C SER A 49 12.95 -2.75 10.08
N LYS A 50 13.09 -4.04 9.71
CA LYS A 50 14.23 -4.87 10.14
C LYS A 50 15.57 -4.32 9.65
N MET A 51 15.61 -3.74 8.46
CA MET A 51 16.81 -3.11 7.91
C MET A 51 17.17 -1.83 8.69
N ILE A 52 16.19 -1.00 9.04
CA ILE A 52 16.39 0.18 9.90
C ILE A 52 16.95 -0.26 11.25
N ASP A 53 16.34 -1.24 11.91
CA ASP A 53 16.79 -1.75 13.21
C ASP A 53 18.25 -2.24 13.14
N SER A 54 18.59 -2.99 12.09
CA SER A 54 19.95 -3.48 11.87
C SER A 54 20.96 -2.36 11.64
N LEU A 55 20.60 -1.34 10.86
CA LEU A 55 21.46 -0.19 10.58
C LEU A 55 21.64 0.68 11.83
N MET A 56 20.59 0.88 12.62
CA MET A 56 20.64 1.57 13.91
C MET A 56 21.58 0.86 14.89
N LEU A 57 21.46 -0.47 15.03
CA LEU A 57 22.36 -1.25 15.87
C LEU A 57 23.82 -1.15 15.39
N THR A 58 24.04 -1.20 14.07
CA THR A 58 25.38 -1.06 13.49
C THR A 58 25.96 0.33 13.78
N LEU A 59 25.14 1.37 13.69
CA LEU A 59 25.53 2.75 13.99
C LEU A 59 25.92 2.90 15.47
N GLU A 60 25.09 2.38 16.37
CA GLU A 60 25.33 2.40 17.82
C GLU A 60 26.63 1.68 18.19
N ASN A 61 26.82 0.45 17.68
CA ASN A 61 28.06 -0.31 17.90
C ASN A 61 29.28 0.47 17.39
N LYS A 62 29.17 1.12 16.23
CA LYS A 62 30.28 1.92 15.69
C LYS A 62 30.63 3.12 16.58
N TYR A 63 29.63 3.77 17.16
CA TYR A 63 29.85 4.83 18.13
C TYR A 63 30.57 4.29 19.38
N VAL A 64 30.14 3.14 19.92
CA VAL A 64 30.78 2.48 21.07
C VAL A 64 32.25 2.19 20.78
N ASP A 65 32.54 1.48 19.68
CA ASP A 65 33.90 1.09 19.28
C ASP A 65 34.86 2.30 19.24
N ILE A 66 34.40 3.40 18.65
CA ILE A 66 35.20 4.62 18.52
C ILE A 66 35.40 5.28 19.88
N THR A 67 34.35 5.39 20.71
CA THR A 67 34.48 5.98 22.05
C THR A 67 35.45 5.20 22.94
N GLU A 68 35.40 3.87 22.90
CA GLU A 68 36.28 2.99 23.67
C GLU A 68 37.73 3.07 23.16
N THR A 69 37.92 3.02 21.84
CA THR A 69 39.27 3.04 21.24
C THR A 69 40.00 4.35 21.48
N PHE A 70 39.30 5.49 21.39
CA PHE A 70 39.92 6.81 21.43
C PHE A 70 39.68 7.58 22.73
N HIS A 71 39.02 6.97 23.74
CA HIS A 71 38.68 7.60 25.02
C HIS A 71 37.95 8.94 24.86
N ILE A 72 37.08 9.02 23.84
CA ILE A 72 36.35 10.23 23.48
C ILE A 72 35.24 10.47 24.52
N GLN A 73 35.19 11.67 25.09
CA GLN A 73 34.20 12.03 26.11
C GLN A 73 32.85 12.45 25.53
N CYS A 74 32.79 12.82 24.25
CA CYS A 74 31.55 13.25 23.59
C CYS A 74 31.42 12.73 22.15
N ALA A 75 30.28 12.10 21.83
CA ALA A 75 30.00 11.58 20.49
C ALA A 75 30.00 12.65 19.37
N ARG A 76 29.84 13.94 19.72
CA ARG A 76 29.91 15.06 18.76
C ARG A 76 31.32 15.29 18.20
N GLU A 77 32.35 14.75 18.85
CA GLU A 77 33.74 14.87 18.42
C GLU A 77 34.11 13.77 17.40
N ILE A 78 33.23 12.80 17.19
CA ILE A 78 33.44 11.69 16.26
C ILE A 78 33.12 12.14 14.85
N ASN A 79 34.18 12.45 14.09
CA ASN A 79 34.11 12.59 12.64
C ASN A 79 34.56 11.28 11.99
N ASN A 80 33.60 10.44 11.60
CA ASN A 80 33.87 9.14 11.00
C ASN A 80 33.02 8.95 9.74
N GLN A 81 33.70 8.70 8.62
CA GLN A 81 33.03 8.56 7.32
C GLN A 81 32.06 7.37 7.26
N GLU A 82 32.36 6.28 7.97
CA GLU A 82 31.46 5.11 8.00
C GLU A 82 30.18 5.40 8.76
N ILE A 83 30.25 6.17 9.85
CA ILE A 83 29.07 6.67 10.57
C ILE A 83 28.19 7.53 9.66
N GLU A 84 28.78 8.44 8.91
CA GLU A 84 28.02 9.28 7.96
C GLU A 84 27.41 8.45 6.82
N ASN A 85 28.12 7.42 6.35
CA ASN A 85 27.58 6.50 5.35
C ASN A 85 26.38 5.70 5.89
N ILE A 86 26.45 5.20 7.13
CA ILE A 86 25.35 4.47 7.77
C ILE A 86 24.14 5.38 7.97
N LYS A 87 24.34 6.63 8.42
CA LYS A 87 23.27 7.63 8.52
C LYS A 87 22.63 7.95 7.19
N ALA A 88 23.44 8.11 6.14
CA ALA A 88 22.92 8.36 4.80
C ALA A 88 22.07 7.19 4.29
N GLU A 89 22.45 5.95 4.60
CA GLU A 89 21.66 4.78 4.25
C GLU A 89 20.37 4.67 5.08
N LEU A 90 20.44 4.91 6.39
CA LEU A 90 19.25 5.02 7.26
C LEU A 90 18.23 6.00 6.68
N ASN A 91 18.67 7.22 6.34
CA ASN A 91 17.80 8.24 5.76
C ASN A 91 17.09 7.75 4.47
N LYS A 92 17.79 7.01 3.60
CA LYS A 92 17.18 6.46 2.37
C LYS A 92 16.14 5.39 2.70
N VAL A 93 16.45 4.47 3.61
CA VAL A 93 15.55 3.37 3.99
C VAL A 93 14.32 3.92 4.70
N GLU A 94 14.48 4.89 5.60
CA GLU A 94 13.38 5.58 6.28
C GLU A 94 12.49 6.37 5.31
N ALA A 95 13.10 7.11 4.36
CA ALA A 95 12.34 7.79 3.33
C ALA A 95 11.53 6.79 2.49
N TYR A 96 12.10 5.62 2.18
CA TYR A 96 11.37 4.60 1.45
C TYR A 96 10.26 3.95 2.27
N TYR A 97 10.50 3.72 3.57
CA TYR A 97 9.49 3.23 4.50
C TYR A 97 8.28 4.17 4.56
N ALA A 98 8.52 5.49 4.67
CA ALA A 98 7.46 6.50 4.67
C ALA A 98 6.66 6.51 3.35
N GLN A 99 7.33 6.32 2.20
CA GLN A 99 6.64 6.19 0.91
C GLN A 99 5.74 4.95 0.87
N ILE A 100 6.18 3.81 1.40
CA ILE A 100 5.36 2.59 1.46
C ILE A 100 4.14 2.82 2.36
N GLU A 101 4.27 3.51 3.50
CA GLU A 101 3.12 3.85 4.34
C GLU A 101 2.09 4.69 3.59
N MET A 102 2.54 5.70 2.84
CA MET A 102 1.64 6.51 2.01
C MET A 102 0.93 5.67 0.95
N GLN A 103 1.63 4.75 0.29
CA GLN A 103 1.04 3.86 -0.71
C GLN A 103 0.00 2.90 -0.10
N ILE A 104 0.25 2.38 1.11
CA ILE A 104 -0.72 1.55 1.83
C ILE A 104 -2.00 2.36 2.13
N GLN A 105 -1.86 3.61 2.58
CA GLN A 105 -3.00 4.48 2.85
C GLN A 105 -3.82 4.76 1.57
N GLN A 106 -3.14 5.10 0.47
CA GLN A 106 -3.78 5.34 -0.82
C GLN A 106 -4.55 4.10 -1.32
N ALA A 107 -3.92 2.93 -1.31
CA ALA A 107 -4.55 1.67 -1.70
C ALA A 107 -5.77 1.34 -0.82
N SER A 108 -5.68 1.62 0.50
CA SER A 108 -6.79 1.43 1.42
C SER A 108 -7.98 2.36 1.12
N THR A 109 -7.71 3.62 0.79
CA THR A 109 -8.76 4.58 0.40
C THR A 109 -9.41 4.19 -0.92
N GLU A 110 -8.62 3.74 -1.89
CA GLU A 110 -9.12 3.27 -3.18
C GLU A 110 -9.98 2.01 -3.03
N LYS A 111 -9.56 1.07 -2.18
CA LYS A 111 -10.33 -0.14 -1.86
C LYS A 111 -11.69 0.23 -1.27
N LEU A 112 -11.72 1.08 -0.24
CA LEU A 112 -12.97 1.53 0.38
C LEU A 112 -13.91 2.21 -0.63
N THR A 113 -13.35 2.97 -1.57
CA THR A 113 -14.13 3.65 -2.61
C THR A 113 -14.73 2.63 -3.59
N THR A 114 -13.93 1.64 -3.99
CA THR A 114 -14.34 0.56 -4.90
C THR A 114 -15.42 -0.32 -4.27
N GLU A 115 -15.30 -0.66 -2.98
CA GLU A 115 -16.31 -1.38 -2.21
C GLU A 115 -17.64 -0.61 -2.13
N LYS A 116 -17.59 0.71 -1.88
CA LYS A 116 -18.78 1.57 -1.89
C LYS A 116 -19.47 1.57 -3.26
N THR A 117 -18.69 1.61 -4.35
CA THR A 117 -19.23 1.54 -5.71
C THR A 117 -19.90 0.19 -5.96
N SER A 118 -19.24 -0.92 -5.59
CA SER A 118 -19.82 -2.27 -5.74
C SER A 118 -21.13 -2.42 -4.93
N TYR A 119 -21.15 -1.92 -3.69
CA TYR A 119 -22.34 -1.90 -2.85
C TYR A 119 -23.49 -1.11 -3.48
N LEU A 120 -23.21 0.10 -3.98
CA LEU A 120 -24.24 0.95 -4.60
C LEU A 120 -24.85 0.28 -5.83
N ILE A 121 -24.04 -0.32 -6.69
CA ILE A 121 -24.51 -1.01 -7.89
C ILE A 121 -25.37 -2.23 -7.53
N ASN A 122 -24.93 -3.02 -6.54
CA ASN A 122 -25.72 -4.13 -6.03
C ASN A 122 -27.07 -3.67 -5.46
N TYR A 123 -27.08 -2.58 -4.69
CA TYR A 123 -28.30 -1.98 -4.15
C TYR A 123 -29.25 -1.53 -5.27
N MET A 124 -28.75 -0.77 -6.25
CA MET A 124 -29.54 -0.32 -7.39
C MET A 124 -30.12 -1.49 -8.19
N ASN A 125 -29.36 -2.57 -8.39
CA ASN A 125 -29.81 -3.76 -9.09
C ASN A 125 -30.83 -4.60 -8.29
N ALA A 126 -30.83 -4.52 -6.96
CA ALA A 126 -31.78 -5.22 -6.11
C ALA A 126 -33.13 -4.50 -5.97
N VAL A 127 -33.15 -3.18 -6.15
CA VAL A 127 -34.35 -2.32 -6.03
C VAL A 127 -34.98 -2.00 -7.40
N ALA A 128 -34.28 -2.31 -8.51
CA ALA A 128 -34.78 -2.19 -9.89
C ALA A 128 -35.53 -3.44 -10.37
#